data_AF-B7KD12-F1
#
_entry.id   AF-B7KD12-F1
#
_cell.length_a   1.000
_cell.length_b   1.000
_cell.length_c   1.000
_cell.angle_alpha   90.00
_cell.angle_beta   90.00
_cell.angle_gamma   90.00
#
_symmetry.space_group_name_H-M   'P 1'
#
loop_
_entity.id
_entity.type
_entity.pdbx_description
1 polymer ?
#
loop_
_entity_poly.entity_id
_entity_poly.type
_entity_poly.pdbx_seq_one_letter_code
_entity_poly.pdbx_strand_id
1 'polypeptide(L)'
;MKENAIKDKSFALALRIIKLYQYLTEQKKEFVLSKQLLRSGTAIGAMIREAQQAESKADFIHKFSIALKEANETEYWIELLYQSGYIDQRGFQSISSDLAEILKILTSIIKTAKNNNHKL
;
A
#
# COMPACT_ATOMS: atom_id res chain seq x y z
N MET A 1 9.80 16.52 -4.42
CA MET A 1 8.51 16.36 -5.14
C MET A 1 7.91 14.96 -5.02
N LYS A 2 8.64 13.86 -5.31
CA LYS A 2 8.09 12.49 -5.27
C LYS A 2 7.59 12.03 -3.89
N GLU A 3 8.23 12.44 -2.79
CA GLU A 3 7.83 12.03 -1.42
C GLU A 3 6.46 12.57 -0.97
N ASN A 4 6.08 13.78 -1.40
CA ASN A 4 4.75 14.30 -1.08
C ASN A 4 3.66 13.55 -1.86
N ALA A 5 3.95 13.20 -3.12
CA ALA A 5 2.99 12.45 -3.94
C ALA A 5 2.69 11.05 -3.38
N ILE A 6 3.69 10.33 -2.85
CA ILE A 6 3.46 8.98 -2.30
C ILE A 6 2.66 9.01 -0.99
N LYS A 7 2.81 10.07 -0.18
CA LYS A 7 2.01 10.27 1.03
C LYS A 7 0.54 10.44 0.70
N ASP A 8 0.21 11.29 -0.26
CA ASP A 8 -1.18 11.56 -0.63
C ASP A 8 -1.83 10.34 -1.30
N LYS A 9 -1.09 9.66 -2.18
CA LYS A 9 -1.57 8.44 -2.86
C LYS A 9 -1.80 7.28 -1.88
N SER A 10 -0.86 7.05 -0.96
CA SER A 10 -1.02 5.98 0.05
C SER A 10 -2.15 6.27 1.03
N PHE A 11 -2.37 7.53 1.39
CA PHE A 11 -3.52 7.93 2.21
C PHE A 11 -4.85 7.74 1.48
N ALA A 12 -4.92 8.14 0.21
CA ALA A 12 -6.09 7.91 -0.63
C ALA A 12 -6.40 6.41 -0.78
N LEU A 13 -5.37 5.58 -1.05
CA LEU A 13 -5.51 4.12 -1.08
C LEU A 13 -6.04 3.58 0.25
N ALA A 14 -5.50 4.01 1.39
CA ALA A 14 -5.96 3.57 2.71
C ALA A 14 -7.47 3.83 2.92
N LEU A 15 -7.96 5.02 2.52
CA LEU A 15 -9.41 5.32 2.57
C LEU A 15 -10.23 4.41 1.65
N ARG A 16 -9.71 4.07 0.47
CA ARG A 16 -10.37 3.11 -0.44
C ARG A 16 -10.41 1.70 0.15
N ILE A 17 -9.33 1.26 0.79
CA ILE A 17 -9.26 -0.04 1.47
C ILE A 17 -10.25 -0.10 2.63
N ILE A 18 -10.41 0.97 3.41
CA ILE A 18 -11.42 1.04 4.48
C ILE A 18 -12.84 0.88 3.90
N LYS A 19 -13.15 1.57 2.80
CA LYS A 19 -14.45 1.44 2.13
C LYS A 19 -14.67 0.04 1.58
N LEU A 20 -13.64 -0.57 1.00
CA LEU A 20 -13.72 -1.95 0.52
C LEU A 20 -13.93 -2.94 1.68
N TYR A 21 -13.24 -2.75 2.81
CA TYR A 21 -13.46 -3.55 4.01
C TYR A 21 -14.91 -3.48 4.50
N GLN A 22 -15.49 -2.28 4.57
CA GLN A 22 -16.90 -2.09 4.92
C GLN A 22 -17.83 -2.83 3.95
N TYR A 23 -17.60 -2.69 2.64
CA TYR A 23 -18.36 -3.42 1.63
C TYR A 23 -18.27 -4.95 1.79
N LEU A 24 -17.06 -5.48 1.97
CA LEU A 24 -16.83 -6.93 2.13
C LEU A 24 -17.54 -7.47 3.37
N THR A 25 -17.46 -6.75 4.49
CA THR A 25 -18.05 -7.20 5.76
C THR A 25 -19.57 -7.01 5.81
N GLU A 26 -20.08 -5.88 5.34
CA GLU A 26 -21.50 -5.54 5.44
C GLU A 26 -22.33 -6.23 4.35
N GLN A 27 -21.84 -6.23 3.11
CA GLN A 27 -22.59 -6.70 1.95
C GLN A 27 -22.24 -8.14 1.57
N LYS A 28 -20.96 -8.51 1.65
CA LYS A 28 -20.49 -9.84 1.24
C LYS A 28 -20.34 -10.83 2.39
N LYS A 29 -20.43 -10.36 3.64
CA LYS A 29 -20.22 -11.16 4.86
C LYS A 29 -18.87 -11.89 4.86
N GLU A 30 -17.84 -11.25 4.32
CA GLU A 30 -16.47 -11.75 4.31
C GLU A 30 -15.65 -11.02 5.39
N PHE A 31 -15.02 -11.77 6.30
CA PHE A 31 -14.43 -11.24 7.53
C PHE A 31 -12.95 -11.58 7.72
N VAL A 32 -12.41 -12.52 6.94
CA VAL A 32 -11.06 -13.05 7.11
C VAL A 32 -10.10 -12.35 6.17
N LEU A 33 -10.38 -12.40 4.86
CA LEU A 33 -9.55 -11.75 3.84
C LEU A 33 -9.65 -10.23 3.95
N SER A 34 -10.84 -9.70 4.21
CA SER A 34 -11.12 -8.29 4.41
C SER A 34 -10.29 -7.71 5.55
N LYS A 35 -10.11 -8.46 6.64
CA LYS A 35 -9.26 -8.05 7.76
C LYS A 35 -7.78 -8.05 7.41
N GLN A 36 -7.30 -9.03 6.65
CA GLN A 36 -5.91 -9.06 6.17
C GLN A 36 -5.63 -7.91 5.19
N LEU A 37 -6.56 -7.64 4.28
CA LEU A 37 -6.51 -6.51 3.35
C LEU A 37 -6.50 -5.18 4.11
N LEU A 38 -7.38 -5.01 5.11
CA LEU A 38 -7.45 -3.78 5.88
C LEU A 38 -6.12 -3.49 6.58
N ARG A 39 -5.54 -4.50 7.23
CA ARG A 39 -4.24 -4.37 7.92
C ARG A 39 -3.14 -3.98 6.95
N SER A 40 -2.93 -4.77 5.90
CA SER A 40 -1.84 -4.53 4.93
C SER A 40 -2.02 -3.21 4.17
N GLY A 41 -3.22 -2.94 3.64
CA GLY A 41 -3.49 -1.76 2.83
C GLY A 41 -3.36 -0.43 3.59
N THR A 42 -3.70 -0.41 4.88
CA THR A 42 -3.53 0.80 5.71
C THR A 42 -2.10 0.95 6.24
N ALA A 43 -1.37 -0.16 6.42
CA ALA A 43 0.02 -0.16 6.88
C ALA A 43 0.97 0.52 5.88
N ILE A 44 0.68 0.47 4.57
CA ILE A 44 1.48 1.15 3.53
C ILE A 44 1.69 2.63 3.87
N GLY A 45 0.59 3.36 4.09
CA GLY A 45 0.63 4.79 4.42
C GLY A 45 1.22 5.07 5.79
N ALA A 46 1.01 4.19 6.76
CA ALA A 46 1.60 4.29 8.09
C ALA A 46 3.14 4.22 8.03
N MET A 47 3.69 3.22 7.34
CA MET A 47 5.14 3.04 7.19
C MET A 47 5.79 4.18 6.39
N ILE A 48 5.10 4.72 5.38
CA ILE A 48 5.57 5.91 4.65
C ILE A 48 5.68 7.10 5.61
N ARG A 49 4.69 7.32 6.48
CA ARG A 49 4.73 8.41 7.47
C ARG A 49 5.86 8.23 8.49
N GLU A 50 6.08 7.01 8.96
CA GLU A 50 7.20 6.71 9.85
C GLU A 50 8.56 6.93 9.18
N ALA A 51 8.66 6.67 7.87
CA ALA A 51 9.88 6.88 7.11
C ALA A 51 10.22 8.37 6.97
N GLN A 52 9.23 9.27 6.99
CA GLN A 52 9.45 10.73 7.01
C GLN A 52 10.12 11.21 8.29
N GLN A 53 10.01 10.43 9.37
CA GLN A 53 10.64 10.70 10.67
C GLN A 53 11.80 9.71 10.91
N ALA A 54 12.41 9.19 9.84
CA ALA A 54 13.51 8.23 9.97
C ALA A 54 14.75 8.88 10.59
N GLU A 55 15.35 8.19 11.56
CA GLU A 55 16.53 8.69 12.29
C GLU A 55 17.83 8.49 11.49
N SER A 56 17.78 7.64 10.47
CA SER A 56 18.92 7.38 9.59
C SER A 56 18.45 6.96 8.20
N LYS A 57 19.40 6.98 7.25
CA LYS A 57 19.16 6.49 5.89
C LYS A 57 18.82 5.00 5.86
N ALA A 58 19.44 4.20 6.73
CA ALA A 58 19.14 2.78 6.85
C ALA A 58 17.71 2.56 7.35
N ASP A 59 17.28 3.33 8.36
CA ASP A 59 15.91 3.31 8.88
C ASP A 59 14.89 3.74 7.82
N PHE A 60 15.19 4.82 7.07
CA PHE A 60 14.37 5.27 5.94
C PHE A 60 14.17 4.15 4.91
N ILE A 61 15.25 3.51 4.47
CA ILE A 61 15.20 2.41 3.50
C ILE A 61 14.42 1.23 4.07
N HIS A 62 14.63 0.90 5.35
CA HIS A 62 13.93 -0.20 6.01
C HIS A 62 12.42 0.04 6.05
N LYS A 63 11.97 1.20 6.52
CA LYS A 63 10.55 1.56 6.60
C LYS A 63 9.87 1.60 5.23
N PHE A 64 10.53 2.18 4.21
CA PHE A 64 10.03 2.13 2.83
C PHE A 64 9.99 0.69 2.28
N SER A 65 10.93 -0.18 2.67
CA SER A 65 10.92 -1.60 2.26
C SER A 65 9.76 -2.36 2.91
N ILE A 66 9.41 -2.05 4.16
CA ILE A 66 8.20 -2.59 4.80
C ILE A 66 6.96 -2.08 4.06
N ALA A 67 6.86 -0.78 3.76
CA ALA A 67 5.74 -0.24 2.98
C ALA A 67 5.59 -0.96 1.62
N LEU A 68 6.70 -1.29 0.95
CA LEU A 68 6.70 -2.07 -0.29
C LEU A 68 6.19 -3.50 -0.06
N LYS A 69 6.58 -4.15 1.03
CA LYS A 69 6.08 -5.49 1.39
C LYS A 69 4.56 -5.46 1.61
N GLU A 70 4.06 -4.50 2.39
CA GLU A 70 2.62 -4.35 2.66
C GLU A 70 1.83 -4.05 1.37
N ALA A 71 2.41 -3.30 0.43
CA ALA A 71 1.79 -3.04 -0.87
C ALA A 71 1.66 -4.31 -1.72
N ASN A 72 2.68 -5.18 -1.75
CA ASN A 72 2.61 -6.47 -2.44
C ASN A 72 1.60 -7.41 -1.76
N GLU A 73 1.56 -7.45 -0.43
CA GLU A 73 0.57 -8.23 0.30
C GLU A 73 -0.87 -7.75 0.01
N THR A 74 -1.07 -6.43 -0.06
CA THR A 74 -2.36 -5.83 -0.42
C THR A 74 -2.78 -6.22 -1.84
N GLU A 75 -1.86 -6.19 -2.80
CA GLU A 75 -2.11 -6.62 -4.19
C GLU A 75 -2.57 -8.08 -4.26
N TYR A 76 -1.89 -8.98 -3.52
CA TYR A 76 -2.29 -10.39 -3.43
C TYR A 76 -3.72 -10.56 -2.89
N TRP A 77 -4.09 -9.84 -1.83
CA TRP A 77 -5.45 -9.91 -1.29
C TRP A 77 -6.51 -9.37 -2.27
N ILE A 78 -6.19 -8.30 -3.00
CA ILE A 78 -7.08 -7.76 -4.05
C ILE A 78 -7.27 -8.77 -5.19
N GLU A 79 -6.22 -9.46 -5.61
CA GLU A 79 -6.31 -10.53 -6.61
C GLU A 79 -7.17 -11.70 -6.11
N LEU A 80 -6.97 -12.18 -4.88
CA LEU A 80 -7.79 -13.24 -4.30
C LEU A 80 -9.27 -12.85 -4.23
N LEU A 81 -9.58 -11.63 -3.77
CA LEU A 81 -10.96 -11.14 -3.67
C LEU A 81 -11.63 -11.05 -5.05
N TYR A 82 -10.86 -10.72 -6.10
CA TYR A 82 -11.37 -10.72 -7.46
C TYR A 82 -11.63 -12.14 -7.98
N GLN A 83 -10.64 -13.02 -7.90
CA GLN A 83 -10.74 -14.40 -8.41
C GLN A 83 -11.81 -15.22 -7.68
N SER A 84 -12.09 -14.90 -6.41
CA SER A 84 -13.15 -15.53 -5.62
C SER A 84 -14.53 -14.85 -5.77
N GLY A 85 -14.66 -13.80 -6.59
CA GLY A 85 -15.94 -13.17 -6.90
C GLY A 85 -16.47 -12.19 -5.85
N TYR A 86 -15.65 -11.75 -4.89
CA TYR A 86 -16.05 -10.74 -3.91
C TYR A 86 -16.09 -9.32 -4.49
N ILE A 87 -15.21 -9.02 -5.44
CA ILE A 87 -15.18 -7.76 -6.18
C ILE A 87 -15.28 -8.00 -7.69
N ASP A 88 -15.87 -7.05 -8.41
CA ASP A 88 -15.99 -7.12 -9.86
C ASP A 88 -14.71 -6.63 -10.56
N GLN A 89 -14.64 -6.85 -11.89
CA GLN A 89 -13.49 -6.45 -12.70
C GLN A 89 -13.18 -4.95 -12.57
N ARG A 90 -14.21 -4.11 -12.48
CA ARG A 90 -14.04 -2.66 -12.36
C ARG A 90 -13.44 -2.29 -11.01
N GLY A 91 -13.94 -2.87 -9.92
CA GLY A 91 -13.40 -2.70 -8.58
C GLY A 91 -11.94 -3.16 -8.49
N PHE A 92 -11.64 -4.35 -9.05
CA PHE A 92 -10.29 -4.88 -9.14
C PHE A 92 -9.35 -3.93 -9.89
N GLN A 93 -9.66 -3.61 -11.16
CA GLN A 93 -8.81 -2.74 -11.98
C GLN A 93 -8.56 -1.38 -11.33
N SER A 94 -9.59 -0.81 -10.72
CA SER A 94 -9.49 0.50 -10.09
C SER A 94 -8.54 0.51 -8.89
N ILE A 95 -8.54 -0.52 -8.03
CA ILE A 95 -7.63 -0.58 -6.88
C ILE A 95 -6.23 -1.04 -7.31
N SER A 96 -6.14 -2.03 -8.19
CA SER A 96 -4.86 -2.55 -8.69
C SER A 96 -4.06 -1.47 -9.44
N SER A 97 -4.73 -0.53 -10.13
CA SER A 97 -4.06 0.60 -10.77
C SER A 97 -3.36 1.54 -9.77
N ASP A 98 -4.01 1.84 -8.64
CA ASP A 98 -3.43 2.66 -7.57
C ASP A 98 -2.24 1.93 -6.92
N LEU A 99 -2.39 0.63 -6.64
CA LEU A 99 -1.34 -0.22 -6.08
C LEU A 99 -0.12 -0.28 -6.99
N ALA A 100 -0.31 -0.51 -8.29
CA ALA A 100 0.78 -0.56 -9.26
C ALA A 100 1.56 0.76 -9.33
N GLU A 101 0.88 1.90 -9.20
CA GLU A 101 1.54 3.21 -9.13
C GLU A 101 2.37 3.34 -7.83
N ILE A 102 1.78 2.99 -6.69
CA ILE A 102 2.45 3.01 -5.38
C ILE A 102 3.68 2.11 -5.37
N LEU A 103 3.58 0.87 -5.87
CA LEU A 103 4.69 -0.09 -5.97
C LEU A 103 5.85 0.47 -6.79
N LYS A 104 5.56 1.12 -7.94
CA LYS A 104 6.58 1.78 -8.78
C LYS A 104 7.27 2.91 -8.04
N ILE A 105 6.51 3.76 -7.34
CA ILE A 105 7.07 4.89 -6.59
C ILE A 105 7.93 4.40 -5.43
N LEU A 106 7.44 3.46 -4.62
CA LEU A 106 8.18 2.86 -3.50
C LEU A 106 9.49 2.24 -3.99
N THR A 107 9.43 1.45 -5.07
CA THR A 107 10.63 0.83 -5.67
C THR A 107 11.63 1.89 -6.14
N SER A 108 11.16 2.97 -6.77
CA SER A 108 12.03 4.09 -7.19
C SER A 108 12.68 4.77 -5.98
N ILE A 109 11.93 5.04 -4.91
CA ILE A 109 12.44 5.70 -3.70
C ILE A 109 13.55 4.83 -3.07
N ILE A 110 13.29 3.54 -2.88
CA ILE A 110 14.25 2.60 -2.28
C ILE A 110 15.53 2.51 -3.12
N LYS A 111 15.40 2.38 -4.46
CA LYS A 111 16.56 2.31 -5.36
C LYS A 111 17.39 3.58 -5.31
N THR A 112 16.75 4.75 -5.37
CA THR A 112 17.44 6.05 -5.28
C THR A 112 18.11 6.22 -3.94
N ALA A 113 17.44 5.88 -2.83
CA ALA A 113 18.02 5.94 -1.51
C ALA A 113 19.23 5.02 -1.39
N LYS A 114 19.18 3.77 -1.85
CA LYS A 114 20.33 2.84 -1.81
C LYS A 114 21.53 3.37 -2.59
N ASN A 115 21.31 3.96 -3.77
CA ASN A 115 22.38 4.41 -4.66
C ASN A 115 23.00 5.77 -4.26
N ASN A 116 22.27 6.62 -3.53
CA ASN A 116 22.79 7.93 -3.13
C ASN A 116 23.70 7.84 -1.89
N ASN A 117 25.02 7.85 -2.05
CA ASN A 117 25.97 7.84 -0.93
C ASN A 117 26.04 9.14 -0.10
N HIS A 118 25.24 10.17 -0.42
CA HIS A 118 25.21 11.39 0.38
C HIS A 118 24.29 11.26 1.60
N LYS A 119 24.78 11.77 2.73
CA LYS A 119 24.07 11.91 4.01
C LYS A 119 22.75 12.66 3.80
N LEU A 120 21.73 12.23 4.53
CA LEU A 120 20.49 12.97 4.79
C LEU A 120 20.80 14.41 5.22
#